data_AF-A0A6S7HRQ6-F1
#
_entry.id   AF-A0A6S7HRQ6-F1
#
_cell.length_a   1.000
_cell.length_b   1.000
_cell.length_c   1.000
_cell.angle_alpha   90.00
_cell.angle_beta   90.00
_cell.angle_gamma   90.00
#
_symmetry.space_group_name_H-M   'P 1'
#
loop_
_entity.id
_entity.type
_entity.pdbx_description
1 polymer ?
#
loop_
_entity_poly.entity_id
_entity_poly.type
_entity_poly.pdbx_seq_one_letter_code
_entity_poly.pdbx_strand_id
1 'polypeptide(L)'
;MYKEFRPILNAPADPAASWKPKQRAPPVKAENEWPDSQDNDLFFFRMVKCPLRMETLCFRAKSTIPNAGYGLFLKRHKLVERGTHLCLYSEQPLTPDELAQSQSSNMYMLETSKGMYDAEDVTGNNLGRYANQPNVLPALRRIKEMSTKPRPSMNENDWKAIEAQIDSACNAEYKVVRKQLVVVAKIDLQESVNSEEIFTNYGSMRNYWIAAEREKPGCFGREISSIVRLLLNSPDCNWRRNVPPGEANEKFSLKHFMQF
;
A
#
# COMPACT_ATOMS: atom_id res chain seq x y z
N MET A 1 6.64 -32.20 39.62
CA MET A 1 5.18 -32.43 39.74
C MET A 1 4.51 -31.25 39.03
N TYR A 2 3.82 -31.55 37.91
CA TYR A 2 2.97 -30.71 37.01
C TYR A 2 3.42 -29.26 36.68
N LYS A 3 3.90 -28.96 35.45
CA LYS A 3 3.16 -28.73 34.18
C LYS A 3 2.04 -27.68 34.31
N GLU A 4 2.31 -26.46 33.81
CA GLU A 4 1.29 -25.70 33.08
C GLU A 4 1.89 -25.12 31.79
N PHE A 5 1.39 -25.70 30.70
CA PHE A 5 1.53 -25.29 29.31
C PHE A 5 0.37 -24.32 29.03
N ARG A 6 0.64 -23.14 28.45
CA ARG A 6 -0.34 -22.36 27.66
C ARG A 6 0.38 -21.67 26.49
N PRO A 7 -0.30 -21.53 25.34
CA PRO A 7 0.19 -22.09 24.08
C PRO A 7 0.80 -21.05 23.14
N ILE A 8 1.77 -21.49 22.34
CA ILE A 8 2.17 -20.83 21.10
C ILE A 8 0.95 -20.86 20.17
N LEU A 9 0.38 -19.70 19.90
CA LEU A 9 -0.69 -19.54 18.93
C LEU A 9 -0.10 -19.57 17.51
N ASN A 10 -0.23 -20.74 16.89
CA ASN A 10 -0.24 -21.03 15.45
C ASN A 10 1.10 -21.35 14.75
N ALA A 11 1.65 -22.51 15.11
CA ALA A 11 2.15 -23.49 14.14
C ALA A 11 0.99 -23.95 13.21
N PRO A 12 1.27 -24.39 11.96
CA PRO A 12 0.23 -24.63 10.96
C PRO A 12 -0.81 -25.65 11.43
N ALA A 13 -2.08 -25.28 11.32
CA ALA A 13 -3.17 -26.24 11.40
C ALA A 13 -3.10 -27.17 10.18
N ASP A 14 -3.30 -28.46 10.45
CA ASP A 14 -3.58 -29.53 9.51
C ASP A 14 -4.46 -29.02 8.33
N PRO A 15 -4.03 -29.19 7.06
CA PRO A 15 -4.79 -28.73 5.89
C PRO A 15 -6.16 -29.41 5.70
N ALA A 16 -6.58 -30.30 6.61
CA ALA A 16 -7.92 -30.89 6.62
C ALA A 16 -8.88 -30.35 7.72
N ALA A 17 -8.48 -29.41 8.58
CA ALA A 17 -9.32 -28.94 9.69
C ALA A 17 -10.11 -27.64 9.37
N SER A 18 -11.26 -27.84 8.70
CA SER A 18 -12.52 -27.05 8.84
C SER A 18 -12.45 -25.52 8.95
N TRP A 19 -12.39 -24.85 7.79
CA TRP A 19 -12.86 -23.46 7.65
C TRP A 19 -14.39 -23.41 7.78
N LYS A 20 -14.91 -22.61 8.73
CA LYS A 20 -16.31 -22.16 8.75
C LYS A 20 -16.34 -20.63 8.74
N PRO A 21 -17.22 -20.00 7.94
CA PRO A 21 -17.28 -18.56 7.84
C PRO A 21 -18.11 -17.94 8.98
N LYS A 22 -17.71 -16.71 9.35
CA LYS A 22 -18.42 -15.69 10.15
C LYS A 22 -18.36 -15.82 11.68
N GLN A 23 -17.54 -14.95 12.28
CA GLN A 23 -17.99 -13.97 13.29
C GLN A 23 -16.95 -12.85 13.39
N ARG A 24 -17.42 -11.59 13.34
CA ARG A 24 -16.60 -10.39 13.53
C ARG A 24 -15.85 -10.54 14.86
N ALA A 25 -14.51 -10.56 14.81
CA ALA A 25 -13.74 -10.46 16.04
C ALA A 25 -14.12 -9.15 16.75
N PRO A 26 -14.33 -9.16 18.08
CA PRO A 26 -14.56 -7.92 18.81
C PRO A 26 -13.37 -6.98 18.58
N PRO A 27 -13.59 -5.65 18.56
CA PRO A 27 -12.50 -4.70 18.41
C PRO A 27 -11.50 -4.93 19.53
N VAL A 28 -10.26 -5.30 19.17
CA VAL A 28 -9.15 -5.30 20.11
C VAL A 28 -9.00 -3.86 20.57
N LYS A 29 -9.34 -3.59 21.83
CA LYS A 29 -9.02 -2.31 22.46
C LYS A 29 -7.52 -2.10 22.30
N ALA A 30 -7.15 -0.96 21.71
CA ALA A 30 -5.78 -0.49 21.64
C ALA A 30 -5.31 -0.09 23.05
N GLU A 31 -5.13 -1.07 23.92
CA GLU A 31 -4.47 -0.94 25.21
C GLU A 31 -3.22 -1.83 25.13
N ASN A 32 -2.23 -1.30 24.43
CA ASN A 32 -0.79 -1.47 24.62
C ASN A 32 -0.13 -0.79 23.42
N GLU A 33 0.40 0.40 23.66
CA GLU A 33 1.33 1.06 22.76
C GLU A 33 2.39 0.04 22.34
N TRP A 34 2.56 -0.12 21.02
CA TRP A 34 3.66 -0.91 20.49
C TRP A 34 4.94 -0.22 20.94
N PRO A 35 5.92 -0.94 21.52
CA PRO A 35 7.13 -0.28 21.95
C PRO A 35 7.80 0.40 20.75
N ASP A 36 8.10 1.69 20.89
CA ASP A 36 8.90 2.48 19.94
C ASP A 36 10.35 1.96 19.81
N SER A 37 10.68 0.81 20.39
CA SER A 37 12.05 0.34 20.49
C SER A 37 12.53 -0.31 19.20
N GLN A 38 13.66 0.19 18.73
CA GLN A 38 14.44 -0.33 17.61
C GLN A 38 15.03 -1.74 17.87
N ASP A 39 14.79 -2.32 19.06
CA ASP A 39 15.56 -3.44 19.60
C ASP A 39 14.74 -4.68 20.02
N ASN A 40 13.42 -4.72 19.85
CA ASN A 40 12.64 -5.91 20.20
C ASN A 40 12.43 -6.84 18.98
N ASP A 41 13.35 -7.81 18.85
CA ASP A 41 13.38 -8.92 17.87
C ASP A 41 12.27 -9.98 18.03
N LEU A 42 11.07 -9.60 18.47
CA LEU A 42 10.00 -10.56 18.79
C LEU A 42 8.73 -10.31 17.97
N PHE A 43 8.83 -10.36 16.64
CA PHE A 43 7.66 -10.57 15.77
C PHE A 43 8.00 -11.59 14.67
N PHE A 44 7.38 -12.76 14.77
CA PHE A 44 7.63 -13.93 13.92
C PHE A 44 7.18 -13.70 12.48
N PHE A 45 8.10 -13.85 11.52
CA PHE A 45 7.79 -14.04 10.10
C PHE A 45 7.87 -15.51 9.71
N ARG A 46 6.93 -15.96 8.88
CA ARG A 46 7.16 -17.11 8.00
C ARG A 46 8.22 -16.70 6.98
N MET A 47 9.47 -17.05 7.24
CA MET A 47 10.58 -16.79 6.32
C MET A 47 10.35 -17.52 4.99
N VAL A 48 10.30 -16.78 3.89
CA VAL A 48 10.58 -17.33 2.56
C VAL A 48 12.09 -17.60 2.54
N LYS A 49 12.53 -18.78 2.07
CA LYS A 49 13.96 -19.11 1.95
C LYS A 49 14.68 -18.01 1.15
N CYS A 50 15.40 -17.15 1.86
CA CYS A 50 16.41 -16.27 1.30
C CYS A 50 17.72 -17.10 1.25
N PRO A 51 18.32 -17.31 0.06
CA PRO A 51 19.50 -18.17 -0.08
C PRO A 51 20.78 -17.57 0.56
N LEU A 52 20.71 -16.40 1.19
CA LEU A 52 21.83 -15.78 1.89
C LEU A 52 21.49 -15.68 3.39
N ARG A 53 22.38 -16.23 4.22
CA ARG A 53 22.27 -16.14 5.68
C ARG A 53 22.35 -14.67 6.13
N MET A 54 21.35 -14.26 6.91
CA MET A 54 21.32 -13.16 7.91
C MET A 54 20.76 -11.79 7.46
N GLU A 55 19.46 -11.63 7.80
CA GLU A 55 18.73 -10.40 8.18
C GLU A 55 18.33 -9.36 7.11
N THR A 56 17.27 -9.66 6.36
CA THR A 56 16.32 -8.64 5.88
C THR A 56 15.14 -8.58 6.85
N LEU A 57 15.36 -8.01 8.04
CA LEU A 57 14.31 -7.74 9.00
C LEU A 57 13.69 -6.39 8.67
N CYS A 58 12.60 -6.40 7.90
CA CYS A 58 11.79 -5.20 7.76
C CYS A 58 11.10 -4.88 9.10
N PHE A 59 10.95 -3.61 9.42
CA PHE A 59 10.26 -3.15 10.62
C PHE A 59 9.48 -1.87 10.33
N ARG A 60 8.54 -1.53 11.22
CA ARG A 60 7.76 -0.29 11.14
C ARG A 60 8.42 0.77 12.02
N ALA A 61 8.66 1.95 11.48
CA ALA A 61 9.08 3.13 12.25
C ALA A 61 8.42 4.39 11.70
N LYS A 62 8.61 5.54 12.36
CA LYS A 62 8.08 6.82 11.87
C LYS A 62 8.70 7.15 10.50
N SER A 63 7.85 7.47 9.52
CA SER A 63 8.30 7.78 8.16
C SER A 63 9.14 9.05 8.12
N THR A 64 10.11 9.09 7.21
CA THR A 64 10.86 10.30 6.85
C THR A 64 10.02 11.27 6.02
N ILE A 65 8.91 10.82 5.44
CA ILE A 65 7.96 11.67 4.72
C ILE A 65 7.13 12.48 5.74
N PRO A 66 7.10 13.82 5.64
CA PRO A 66 6.32 14.65 6.54
C PRO A 66 4.84 14.27 6.56
N ASN A 67 4.29 14.05 7.75
CA ASN A 67 2.88 13.71 7.99
C ASN A 67 2.38 12.38 7.38
N ALA A 68 3.27 11.49 6.93
CA ALA A 68 2.88 10.17 6.41
C ALA A 68 2.62 9.12 7.50
N GLY A 69 2.89 9.44 8.77
CA GLY A 69 2.75 8.49 9.88
C GLY A 69 3.92 7.52 9.93
N TYR A 70 3.65 6.23 9.69
CA TYR A 70 4.65 5.17 9.75
C TYR A 70 5.14 4.79 8.36
N GLY A 71 6.40 4.34 8.28
CA GLY A 71 7.04 3.78 7.10
C GLY A 71 7.54 2.35 7.35
N LEU A 72 7.78 1.62 6.26
CA LEU A 72 8.49 0.35 6.25
C LEU A 72 9.99 0.64 6.18
N PHE A 73 10.77 0.07 7.07
CA PHE A 73 12.22 0.24 7.10
C PHE A 73 12.90 -1.11 6.99
N LEU A 74 14.01 -1.13 6.27
CA LEU A 74 14.97 -2.22 6.28
C LEU A 74 16.01 -1.93 7.36
N LYS A 75 16.23 -2.86 8.30
CA LYS A 75 17.34 -2.77 9.28
C LYS A 75 18.68 -2.73 8.55
N ARG A 76 19.76 -2.36 9.26
CA ARG A 76 21.15 -2.50 8.77
C ARG A 76 21.33 -3.82 8.02
N HIS A 77 21.91 -3.75 6.83
CA HIS A 77 21.91 -4.88 5.90
C HIS A 77 23.17 -4.87 5.05
N LYS A 78 23.56 -6.05 4.57
CA LYS A 78 24.51 -6.19 3.46
C LYS A 78 23.80 -5.84 2.14
N LEU A 79 24.52 -5.92 1.03
CA LEU A 79 23.93 -5.80 -0.30
C LEU A 79 22.65 -6.65 -0.41
N VAL A 80 21.53 -5.99 -0.74
CA VAL A 80 20.27 -6.65 -1.10
C VAL A 80 20.09 -6.53 -2.60
N GLU A 81 20.19 -7.65 -3.28
CA GLU A 81 20.08 -7.71 -4.74
C GLU A 81 18.67 -7.34 -5.20
N ARG A 82 18.58 -6.70 -6.37
CA ARG A 82 17.33 -6.44 -7.07
C ARG A 82 16.49 -7.72 -7.19
N GLY A 83 15.20 -7.59 -6.92
CA GLY A 83 14.22 -8.67 -6.95
C GLY A 83 14.13 -9.47 -5.66
N THR A 84 14.97 -9.18 -4.65
CA THR A 84 14.90 -9.81 -3.34
C THR A 84 13.55 -9.53 -2.68
N HIS A 85 12.91 -10.58 -2.16
CA HIS A 85 11.69 -10.49 -1.38
C HIS A 85 11.96 -9.83 -0.02
N LEU A 86 11.39 -8.65 0.22
CA LEU A 86 11.56 -7.89 1.45
C LEU A 86 10.51 -8.30 2.49
N CYS A 87 9.23 -8.22 2.12
CA CYS A 87 8.13 -8.60 3.00
C CYS A 87 6.84 -8.87 2.21
N LEU A 88 5.85 -9.42 2.89
CA LEU A 88 4.53 -9.65 2.32
C LEU A 88 3.65 -8.40 2.48
N TYR A 89 2.87 -8.08 1.45
CA TYR A 89 1.79 -7.09 1.50
C TYR A 89 0.45 -7.74 1.79
N SER A 90 0.08 -8.76 1.02
CA SER A 90 -1.19 -9.49 1.21
C SER A 90 -1.07 -10.93 0.72
N GLU A 91 -1.67 -11.88 1.46
CA GLU A 91 -1.52 -13.31 1.20
C GLU A 91 -2.26 -13.76 -0.06
N GLN A 92 -3.42 -13.16 -0.35
CA GLN A 92 -4.28 -13.52 -1.46
C GLN A 92 -5.02 -12.29 -1.98
N PRO A 93 -5.40 -12.27 -3.27
CA PRO A 93 -6.33 -11.26 -3.75
C PRO A 93 -7.71 -11.50 -3.13
N LEU A 94 -8.48 -10.42 -2.98
CA LEU A 94 -9.90 -10.48 -2.62
C LEU A 94 -10.67 -11.23 -3.72
N THR A 95 -11.54 -12.13 -3.29
CA THR A 95 -12.59 -12.70 -4.15
C THR A 95 -13.64 -11.64 -4.50
N PRO A 96 -14.43 -11.83 -5.58
CA PRO A 96 -15.52 -10.91 -5.92
C PRO A 96 -16.52 -10.70 -4.76
N ASP A 97 -16.83 -11.76 -4.01
CA ASP A 97 -17.74 -11.69 -2.86
C ASP A 97 -17.14 -10.90 -1.69
N GLU A 98 -15.85 -11.08 -1.41
CA GLU A 98 -15.13 -10.32 -0.38
C GLU A 98 -15.04 -8.84 -0.76
N LEU A 99 -14.75 -8.52 -2.02
CA LEU A 99 -14.70 -7.15 -2.51
C LEU A 99 -16.08 -6.47 -2.42
N ALA A 100 -17.15 -7.16 -2.81
CA ALA A 100 -18.51 -6.63 -2.74
C ALA A 100 -19.01 -6.40 -1.30
N GLN A 101 -18.47 -7.14 -0.34
CA GLN A 101 -18.80 -7.03 1.09
C GLN A 101 -17.79 -6.17 1.87
N SER A 102 -16.70 -5.75 1.21
CA SER A 102 -15.61 -5.04 1.87
C SER A 102 -16.11 -3.71 2.43
N GLN A 103 -15.81 -3.46 3.71
CA GLN A 103 -15.97 -2.15 4.35
C GLN A 103 -14.64 -1.39 4.37
N SER A 104 -13.70 -1.79 3.50
CA SER A 104 -12.38 -1.21 3.45
C SER A 104 -12.43 0.29 3.19
N SER A 105 -11.49 1.02 3.76
CA SER A 105 -11.29 2.43 3.43
C SER A 105 -10.67 2.62 2.05
N ASN A 106 -10.30 1.54 1.35
CA ASN A 106 -9.57 1.50 0.10
C ASN A 106 -8.15 2.10 0.18
N MET A 107 -7.73 2.62 1.33
CA MET A 107 -6.40 3.21 1.55
C MET A 107 -5.28 2.15 1.54
N TYR A 108 -5.61 0.88 1.71
CA TYR A 108 -4.65 -0.23 1.64
C TYR A 108 -5.03 -1.23 0.55
N MET A 109 -5.78 -0.77 -0.44
CA MET A 109 -6.23 -1.60 -1.54
C MET A 109 -5.39 -1.32 -2.79
N LEU A 110 -4.71 -2.35 -3.29
CA LEU A 110 -3.88 -2.28 -4.48
C LEU A 110 -4.47 -3.16 -5.59
N GLU A 111 -4.70 -2.56 -6.75
CA GLU A 111 -5.10 -3.25 -7.96
C GLU A 111 -3.86 -3.75 -8.72
N THR A 112 -3.91 -5.02 -9.16
CA THR A 112 -2.90 -5.60 -10.04
C THR A 112 -3.58 -6.34 -11.19
N SER A 113 -2.81 -6.73 -12.21
CA SER A 113 -3.30 -7.61 -13.29
C SER A 113 -3.76 -9.01 -12.82
N LYS A 114 -3.53 -9.36 -11.55
CA LYS A 114 -3.91 -10.64 -10.95
C LYS A 114 -5.03 -10.53 -9.90
N GLY A 115 -5.55 -9.33 -9.66
CA GLY A 115 -6.64 -9.08 -8.72
C GLY A 115 -6.38 -7.91 -7.78
N MET A 116 -7.35 -7.67 -6.90
CA MET A 116 -7.35 -6.65 -5.86
C MET A 116 -6.76 -7.22 -4.58
N TYR A 117 -5.83 -6.53 -3.95
CA TYR A 117 -5.22 -6.95 -2.69
C TYR A 117 -5.51 -5.90 -1.62
N ASP A 118 -6.02 -6.33 -0.48
CA ASP A 118 -6.28 -5.45 0.66
C ASP A 118 -5.39 -5.85 1.84
N ALA A 119 -4.82 -4.84 2.49
CA ALA A 119 -3.97 -4.97 3.67
C ALA A 119 -4.41 -4.02 4.79
N GLU A 120 -5.67 -3.58 4.80
CA GLU A 120 -6.18 -2.68 5.84
C GLU A 120 -6.12 -3.33 7.23
N ASP A 121 -6.65 -4.55 7.36
CA ASP A 121 -6.57 -5.34 8.59
C ASP A 121 -5.11 -5.67 8.92
N VAL A 122 -4.64 -5.21 10.07
CA VAL A 122 -3.25 -5.45 10.50
C VAL A 122 -3.11 -6.92 10.88
N THR A 123 -2.23 -7.63 10.18
CA THR A 123 -1.85 -9.01 10.51
C THR A 123 -0.35 -9.06 10.80
N GLY A 124 0.11 -10.12 11.46
CA GLY A 124 1.55 -10.28 11.72
C GLY A 124 2.41 -10.35 10.45
N ASN A 125 1.81 -10.69 9.30
CA ASN A 125 2.53 -10.96 8.07
C ASN A 125 2.51 -9.79 7.06
N ASN A 126 1.64 -8.78 7.19
CA ASN A 126 1.42 -7.77 6.14
C ASN A 126 2.23 -6.46 6.30
N LEU A 127 3.50 -6.55 6.72
CA LEU A 127 4.35 -5.36 6.89
C LEU A 127 4.46 -4.48 5.65
N GLY A 128 4.29 -5.03 4.45
CA GLY A 128 4.30 -4.28 3.20
C GLY A 128 3.28 -3.13 3.17
N ARG A 129 2.24 -3.17 4.00
CA ARG A 129 1.23 -2.10 4.14
C ARG A 129 1.83 -0.77 4.60
N TYR A 130 3.02 -0.77 5.21
CA TYR A 130 3.70 0.42 5.70
C TYR A 130 4.68 1.02 4.69
N ALA A 131 4.93 0.36 3.54
CA ALA A 131 5.78 0.93 2.51
C ALA A 131 5.08 2.15 1.93
N ASN A 132 5.71 3.33 1.99
CA ASN A 132 5.11 4.60 1.55
C ASN A 132 5.39 4.88 0.08
N GLN A 133 4.51 5.63 -0.58
CA GLN A 133 4.82 6.24 -1.87
C GLN A 133 5.50 7.61 -1.68
N PRO A 134 6.73 7.80 -2.19
CA PRO A 134 7.45 9.04 -2.03
C PRO A 134 6.90 10.12 -2.98
N ASN A 135 7.17 11.39 -2.68
CA ASN A 135 6.93 12.52 -3.59
C ASN A 135 5.48 12.74 -4.06
N VAL A 136 4.48 12.14 -3.41
CA VAL A 136 3.05 12.29 -3.73
C VAL A 136 2.61 13.75 -3.68
N LEU A 137 2.89 14.44 -2.58
CA LEU A 137 2.50 15.84 -2.42
C LEU A 137 3.23 16.79 -3.41
N PRO A 138 4.56 16.71 -3.59
CA PRO A 138 5.25 17.40 -4.68
C PRO A 138 4.61 17.16 -6.06
N ALA A 139 4.27 15.90 -6.38
CA ALA A 139 3.62 15.57 -7.64
C ALA A 139 2.24 16.22 -7.77
N LEU A 140 1.41 16.17 -6.72
CA LEU A 140 0.09 16.83 -6.70
C LEU A 140 0.20 18.35 -6.87
N ARG A 141 1.18 19.00 -6.23
CA ARG A 141 1.43 20.43 -6.42
C ARG A 141 1.77 20.75 -7.87
N ARG A 142 2.63 19.96 -8.50
CA ARG A 142 2.95 20.10 -9.93
C ARG A 142 1.73 19.88 -10.82
N ILE A 143 0.91 18.86 -10.53
CA ILE A 143 -0.36 18.61 -11.24
C ILE A 143 -1.27 19.83 -11.11
N LYS A 144 -1.43 20.40 -9.91
CA LYS A 144 -2.20 21.62 -9.68
C LYS A 144 -1.70 22.78 -10.55
N GLU A 145 -0.40 23.06 -10.55
CA GLU A 145 0.21 24.14 -11.33
C GLU A 145 0.02 23.96 -12.85
N MET A 146 0.06 22.72 -13.35
CA MET A 146 -0.18 22.41 -14.75
C MET A 146 -1.67 22.47 -15.09
N SER A 147 -2.52 22.16 -14.11
CA SER A 147 -3.98 22.10 -14.28
C SER A 147 -4.69 23.43 -14.11
N THR A 148 -4.00 24.52 -13.76
CA THR A 148 -4.62 25.86 -13.62
C THR A 148 -4.69 26.61 -14.95
N LYS A 149 -5.82 27.25 -15.24
CA LYS A 149 -5.97 28.21 -16.34
C LYS A 149 -4.94 29.36 -16.24
N PRO A 150 -4.49 29.93 -17.37
CA PRO A 150 -4.92 29.67 -18.75
C PRO A 150 -4.12 28.57 -19.48
N ARG A 151 -3.40 27.70 -18.75
CA ARG A 151 -2.54 26.70 -19.38
C ARG A 151 -3.32 25.72 -20.28
N PRO A 152 -2.66 25.05 -21.24
CA PRO A 152 -3.24 23.90 -21.91
C PRO A 152 -3.61 22.80 -20.92
N SER A 153 -4.64 22.03 -21.26
CA SER A 153 -5.01 20.83 -20.51
C SER A 153 -3.86 19.85 -20.44
N MET A 154 -3.61 19.33 -19.25
CA MET A 154 -2.60 18.31 -18.99
C MET A 154 -2.85 17.06 -19.84
N ASN A 155 -1.84 16.66 -20.62
CA ASN A 155 -1.93 15.52 -21.55
C ASN A 155 -1.32 14.24 -20.95
N GLU A 156 -1.41 13.12 -21.67
CA GLU A 156 -0.93 11.83 -21.19
C GLU A 156 0.59 11.77 -20.96
N ASN A 157 1.39 12.51 -21.73
CA ASN A 157 2.84 12.56 -21.53
C ASN A 157 3.19 13.33 -20.25
N ASP A 158 2.42 14.37 -19.91
CA ASP A 158 2.60 15.09 -18.64
C ASP A 158 2.35 14.17 -17.44
N TRP A 159 1.29 13.35 -17.50
CA TRP A 159 1.00 12.34 -16.47
C TRP A 159 2.13 11.33 -16.34
N LYS A 160 2.56 10.74 -17.47
CA LYS A 160 3.66 9.76 -17.49
C LYS A 160 4.95 10.34 -16.94
N ALA A 161 5.28 11.60 -17.24
CA ALA A 161 6.48 12.24 -16.74
C ALA A 161 6.46 12.41 -15.21
N ILE A 162 5.32 12.83 -14.65
CA ILE A 162 5.16 12.97 -13.19
C ILE A 162 5.21 11.60 -12.50
N GLU A 163 4.52 10.60 -13.06
CA GLU A 163 4.49 9.25 -12.50
C GLU A 163 5.86 8.55 -12.58
N ALA A 164 6.60 8.74 -13.68
CA ALA A 164 7.97 8.23 -13.82
C ALA A 164 8.93 8.87 -12.80
N GLN A 165 8.75 10.15 -12.47
CA GLN A 165 9.54 10.81 -11.44
C GLN A 165 9.29 10.18 -10.06
N ILE A 166 8.03 9.90 -9.69
CA ILE A 166 7.72 9.20 -8.44
C ILE A 166 8.33 7.80 -8.45
N ASP A 167 8.12 7.06 -9.53
CA ASP A 167 8.60 5.69 -9.68
C ASP A 167 10.13 5.59 -9.58
N SER A 168 10.86 6.58 -10.10
CA SER A 168 12.33 6.64 -9.99
C SER A 168 12.84 6.86 -8.57
N ALA A 169 12.00 7.39 -7.67
CA ALA A 169 12.34 7.59 -6.25
C ALA A 169 12.01 6.36 -5.38
N CYS A 170 11.35 5.34 -5.94
CA CYS A 170 11.04 4.10 -5.24
C CYS A 170 12.23 3.13 -5.29
N ASN A 171 12.65 2.61 -4.14
CA ASN A 171 13.68 1.57 -4.03
C ASN A 171 13.09 0.15 -3.99
N ALA A 172 11.77 0.02 -3.88
CA ALA A 172 11.03 -1.24 -3.93
C ALA A 172 9.80 -1.16 -4.86
N GLU A 173 9.26 -2.33 -5.20
CA GLU A 173 8.05 -2.47 -6.00
C GLU A 173 7.16 -3.61 -5.48
N TYR A 174 5.88 -3.55 -5.82
CA TYR A 174 4.96 -4.65 -5.57
C TYR A 174 5.07 -5.69 -6.69
N LYS A 175 5.15 -6.96 -6.30
CA LYS A 175 5.18 -8.08 -7.24
C LYS A 175 4.22 -9.17 -6.81
N VAL A 176 3.49 -9.73 -7.77
CA VAL A 176 2.67 -10.92 -7.51
C VAL A 176 3.55 -12.15 -7.62
N VAL A 177 3.72 -12.87 -6.51
CA VAL A 177 4.43 -14.16 -6.45
C VAL A 177 3.41 -15.23 -6.10
N ARG A 178 3.09 -16.09 -7.08
CA ARG A 178 1.98 -17.06 -7.02
C ARG A 178 0.64 -16.32 -6.85
N LYS A 179 0.10 -16.31 -5.62
CA LYS A 179 -1.14 -15.59 -5.25
C LYS A 179 -0.89 -14.46 -4.25
N GLN A 180 0.36 -14.26 -3.83
CA GLN A 180 0.72 -13.29 -2.81
C GLN A 180 1.15 -11.98 -3.47
N LEU A 181 0.73 -10.86 -2.92
CA LEU A 181 1.34 -9.57 -3.22
C LEU A 181 2.48 -9.34 -2.23
N VAL A 182 3.69 -9.17 -2.75
CA VAL A 182 4.90 -9.01 -1.96
C VAL A 182 5.61 -7.72 -2.34
N VAL A 183 6.40 -7.18 -1.41
CA VAL A 183 7.33 -6.08 -1.65
C VAL A 183 8.69 -6.68 -2.01
N VAL A 184 9.24 -6.28 -3.14
CA VAL A 184 10.57 -6.72 -3.60
C VAL A 184 11.47 -5.52 -3.85
N ALA A 185 12.79 -5.70 -3.68
CA ALA A 185 13.76 -4.67 -4.03
C ALA A 185 13.71 -4.37 -5.53
N LYS A 186 13.54 -3.10 -5.90
CA LYS A 186 13.44 -2.66 -7.30
C LYS A 186 14.82 -2.39 -7.90
N ILE A 187 15.77 -2.02 -7.06
CA ILE A 187 17.18 -1.76 -7.36
C ILE A 187 18.06 -2.57 -6.39
N ASP A 188 19.36 -2.61 -6.62
CA ASP A 188 20.31 -3.13 -5.64
C ASP A 188 20.42 -2.14 -4.46
N LEU A 189 20.04 -2.57 -3.27
CA LEU A 189 20.20 -1.76 -2.05
C LEU A 189 21.59 -2.04 -1.49
N GLN A 190 22.45 -1.02 -1.54
CA GLN A 190 23.85 -1.14 -1.12
C GLN A 190 23.95 -1.46 0.37
N GLU A 191 25.07 -2.07 0.78
CA GLU A 191 25.33 -2.33 2.20
C GLU A 191 25.22 -1.02 3.01
N SER A 192 24.45 -1.08 4.10
CA SER A 192 24.18 0.07 4.95
C SER A 192 24.23 -0.32 6.43
N VAL A 193 24.94 0.50 7.21
CA VAL A 193 24.97 0.42 8.67
C VAL A 193 23.77 1.12 9.31
N ASN A 194 23.05 1.94 8.55
CA ASN A 194 21.84 2.64 8.98
C ASN A 194 20.61 1.95 8.40
N SER A 195 19.47 2.08 9.09
CA SER A 195 18.20 1.63 8.54
C SER A 195 17.77 2.52 7.37
N GLU A 196 17.22 1.93 6.32
CA GLU A 196 16.73 2.62 5.12
C GLU A 196 15.21 2.49 5.02
N GLU A 197 14.50 3.58 4.69
CA GLU A 197 13.06 3.52 4.43
C GLU A 197 12.78 2.91 3.05
N ILE A 198 11.83 1.99 3.00
CA ILE A 198 11.39 1.31 1.80
C ILE A 198 10.19 2.06 1.21
N PHE A 199 10.37 2.46 -0.05
CA PHE A 199 9.43 3.23 -0.83
C PHE A 199 8.93 2.43 -2.03
N THR A 200 7.62 2.41 -2.21
CA THR A 200 6.93 1.69 -3.29
C THR A 200 6.03 2.63 -4.09
N ASN A 201 5.74 2.26 -5.34
CA ASN A 201 4.75 2.97 -6.14
C ASN A 201 3.39 2.27 -5.98
N TYR A 202 2.36 2.98 -5.49
CA TYR A 202 1.01 2.42 -5.32
C TYR A 202 0.24 2.33 -6.64
N GLY A 203 0.76 2.97 -7.69
CA GLY A 203 0.14 3.06 -8.99
C GLY A 203 -0.02 4.51 -9.44
N SER A 204 -0.84 4.70 -10.47
CA SER A 204 -1.11 6.01 -11.05
C SER A 204 -1.69 6.98 -10.01
N MET A 205 -1.25 8.24 -10.06
CA MET A 205 -1.84 9.33 -9.28
C MET A 205 -3.35 9.45 -9.54
N ARG A 206 -3.79 9.16 -10.77
CA ARG A 206 -5.21 9.21 -11.17
C ARG A 206 -6.01 8.05 -10.58
N ASN A 207 -5.43 6.85 -10.59
CA ASN A 207 -6.18 5.63 -10.26
C ASN A 207 -6.12 5.27 -8.78
N TYR A 208 -5.11 5.75 -8.06
CA TYR A 208 -4.98 5.51 -6.63
C TYR A 208 -5.30 6.78 -5.83
N TRP A 209 -4.41 7.78 -5.84
CA TRP A 209 -4.51 8.95 -4.95
C TRP A 209 -5.76 9.81 -5.19
N ILE A 210 -6.02 10.19 -6.44
CA ILE A 210 -7.20 11.01 -6.79
C ILE A 210 -8.49 10.19 -6.64
N ALA A 211 -8.47 8.90 -7.00
CA ALA A 211 -9.63 8.03 -6.87
C ALA A 211 -10.03 7.81 -5.41
N ALA A 212 -9.07 7.44 -4.55
CA ALA A 212 -9.31 7.21 -3.13
C ALA A 212 -9.78 8.47 -2.39
N GLU A 213 -9.21 9.64 -2.70
CA GLU A 213 -9.67 10.92 -2.12
C GLU A 213 -11.07 11.32 -2.64
N ARG A 214 -11.44 10.92 -3.86
CA ARG A 214 -12.81 11.11 -4.38
C ARG A 214 -13.81 10.22 -3.64
N GLU A 215 -13.45 8.96 -3.41
CA GLU A 215 -14.31 8.00 -2.70
C GLU A 215 -14.46 8.35 -1.22
N LYS A 216 -13.38 8.81 -0.59
CA LYS A 216 -13.37 9.19 0.83
C LYS A 216 -12.63 10.53 1.03
N PRO A 217 -13.33 11.66 0.84
CA PRO A 217 -12.72 12.98 0.99
C PRO A 217 -12.12 13.20 2.38
N GLY A 218 -10.87 13.68 2.42
CA GLY A 218 -10.14 13.98 3.66
C GLY A 218 -9.22 12.86 4.15
N CYS A 219 -9.09 11.75 3.41
CA CYS A 219 -8.33 10.58 3.89
C CYS A 219 -6.80 10.79 3.89
N PHE A 220 -6.27 11.67 3.03
CA PHE A 220 -4.83 11.92 2.91
C PHE A 220 -4.37 13.28 3.48
N GLY A 221 -5.23 13.96 4.25
CA GLY A 221 -4.92 15.24 4.90
C GLY A 221 -5.24 16.48 4.06
N ARG A 222 -5.31 17.63 4.74
CA ARG A 222 -5.88 18.88 4.18
C ARG A 222 -5.28 19.32 2.86
N GLU A 223 -3.96 19.21 2.70
CA GLU A 223 -3.30 19.71 1.50
C GLU A 223 -3.59 18.85 0.27
N ILE A 224 -3.45 17.52 0.39
CA ILE A 224 -3.80 16.57 -0.67
C ILE A 224 -5.28 16.75 -1.05
N SER A 225 -6.17 16.77 -0.05
CA SER A 225 -7.60 17.01 -0.26
C SER A 225 -7.88 18.32 -0.99
N SER A 226 -7.17 19.40 -0.67
CA SER A 226 -7.37 20.70 -1.31
C SER A 226 -7.01 20.66 -2.80
N ILE A 227 -5.92 19.97 -3.15
CA ILE A 227 -5.47 19.83 -4.53
C ILE A 227 -6.46 18.96 -5.30
N VAL A 228 -6.81 17.79 -4.77
CA VAL A 228 -7.75 16.87 -5.45
C VAL A 228 -9.13 17.51 -5.65
N ARG A 229 -9.64 18.27 -4.67
CA ARG A 229 -10.89 19.02 -4.84
C ARG A 229 -10.81 20.07 -5.92
N LEU A 230 -9.69 20.80 -6.01
CA LEU A 230 -9.46 21.75 -7.10
C LEU A 230 -9.48 21.04 -8.46
N LEU A 231 -8.78 19.90 -8.55
CA LEU A 231 -8.74 19.10 -9.75
C LEU A 231 -10.16 18.66 -10.17
N LEU A 232 -10.95 18.13 -9.24
CA LEU A 232 -12.27 17.57 -9.56
C LEU A 232 -13.38 18.63 -9.79
N ASN A 233 -13.30 19.79 -9.15
CA ASN A 233 -14.46 20.69 -9.03
C ASN A 233 -14.19 22.16 -9.39
N SER A 234 -12.95 22.58 -9.67
CA SER A 234 -12.67 24.00 -9.90
C SER A 234 -12.96 24.43 -11.35
N PRO A 235 -13.65 25.58 -11.57
CA PRO A 235 -13.77 26.18 -12.89
C PRO A 235 -12.43 26.70 -13.45
N ASP A 236 -11.43 26.90 -12.59
CA ASP A 236 -10.07 27.29 -12.96
C ASP A 236 -9.19 26.09 -13.31
N CYS A 237 -9.73 24.87 -13.16
CA CYS A 237 -9.07 23.64 -13.55
C CYS A 237 -9.28 23.38 -15.05
N ASN A 238 -8.18 23.22 -15.78
CA ASN A 238 -8.17 22.79 -17.17
C ASN A 238 -7.99 21.26 -17.30
N TRP A 239 -7.90 20.51 -16.19
CA TRP A 239 -7.82 19.06 -16.26
C TRP A 239 -9.14 18.53 -16.82
N ARG A 240 -9.05 17.87 -17.96
CA ARG A 240 -10.15 17.06 -18.47
C ARG A 240 -9.80 15.61 -18.20
N ARG A 241 -10.61 14.94 -17.38
CA ARG A 241 -10.59 13.48 -17.36
C ARG A 241 -10.92 13.06 -18.80
N ASN A 242 -10.08 12.26 -19.44
CA ASN A 242 -10.46 11.60 -20.69
C ASN A 242 -11.56 10.58 -20.36
N VAL A 243 -12.77 11.07 -20.11
CA VAL A 243 -14.00 10.30 -20.03
C VAL A 243 -14.91 10.91 -21.09
N PRO A 244 -15.35 10.13 -22.08
CA PRO A 244 -16.29 10.60 -23.08
C PRO A 244 -17.53 11.21 -22.38
N PRO A 245 -18.08 12.33 -22.86
CA PRO A 245 -19.29 12.91 -22.31
C PRO A 245 -20.46 11.95 -22.60
N GLY A 246 -20.86 11.19 -21.58
CA GLY A 246 -21.87 10.12 -21.66
C GLY A 246 -21.83 9.12 -20.50
N GLU A 247 -20.71 9.02 -19.78
CA GLU A 247 -20.56 8.08 -18.63
C GLU A 247 -20.31 8.79 -17.28
N ALA A 248 -20.65 10.08 -17.17
CA ALA A 248 -20.36 10.87 -15.97
C ALA A 248 -21.36 10.66 -14.81
N ASN A 249 -22.48 9.96 -15.02
CA ASN A 249 -23.43 9.62 -13.95
C ASN A 249 -23.84 8.16 -14.15
N GLU A 250 -23.41 7.27 -13.23
CA GLU A 250 -23.92 5.91 -12.90
C GLU A 250 -22.86 4.79 -12.78
N LYS A 251 -21.63 4.92 -13.29
CA LYS A 251 -20.66 3.79 -13.36
C LYS A 251 -19.42 3.87 -12.45
N PHE A 252 -19.45 4.63 -11.37
CA PHE A 252 -18.49 4.45 -10.26
C PHE A 252 -19.25 4.22 -8.95
N SER A 253 -20.10 3.20 -8.99
CA SER A 253 -20.40 2.36 -7.86
C SER A 253 -19.60 1.09 -8.06
N LEU A 254 -18.95 0.57 -7.02
CA LEU A 254 -18.35 -0.78 -6.96
C LEU A 254 -19.36 -1.93 -7.21
N LYS A 255 -20.50 -1.67 -7.88
CA LYS A 255 -21.62 -2.59 -8.12
C LYS A 255 -21.79 -3.12 -9.55
N HIS A 256 -20.92 -2.82 -10.51
CA HIS A 256 -21.06 -3.39 -11.86
C HIS A 256 -19.79 -4.09 -12.35
N PHE A 257 -19.53 -5.26 -11.76
CA PHE A 257 -18.83 -6.37 -12.43
C PHE A 257 -19.62 -7.66 -12.20
N MET A 258 -20.81 -7.72 -12.79
CA MET A 258 -21.46 -8.97 -13.17
C MET A 258 -22.12 -8.75 -14.52
N GLN A 259 -21.57 -9.40 -15.55
CA GLN A 259 -22.29 -9.98 -16.68
C GLN A 259 -21.27 -10.76 -17.52
N PHE A 260 -21.18 -12.06 -17.22
CA PHE A 260 -21.18 -13.08 -18.27
C PHE A 260 -22.64 -13.31 -18.68
#